data_AF-A0A183B457-F1
#
_entry.id   AF-A0A183B457-F1
#
_cell.length_a   1.000
_cell.length_b   1.000
_cell.length_c   1.000
_cell.angle_alpha   90.00
_cell.angle_beta   90.00
_cell.angle_gamma   90.00
#
_symmetry.space_group_name_H-M   'P 1'
#
loop_
_entity.id
_entity.type
_entity.pdbx_description
1 polymer ?
#
loop_
_entity_poly.entity_id
_entity_poly.type
_entity_poly.pdbx_seq_one_letter_code
_entity_poly.pdbx_strand_id
1 'polypeptide(L)'
;MLSSLLCSIGIIENLLDVRPEMNVTMSNQGLFSWLLRRIQRRPVFDRNKLYVSELLAILLQLDEANRRHLGQVDGIDILLQQLAVYKRHDPSSREEMELMHNLFDCLCSALMLPENKDRFLKGEGIQLMNLMLR
;
A
#
# COMPACT_ATOMS: atom_id res chain seq x y z
N MET A 1 20.65 -6.06 7.05
CA MET A 1 19.48 -6.35 6.17
C MET A 1 18.46 -5.20 6.19
N LEU A 2 18.14 -4.61 7.35
CA LEU A 2 17.28 -3.42 7.42
C LEU A 2 17.88 -2.21 6.67
N SER A 3 19.18 -1.96 6.86
CA SER A 3 19.92 -0.87 6.21
C SER A 3 19.95 -0.97 4.69
N SER A 4 20.18 -2.18 4.14
CA SER A 4 20.24 -2.39 2.69
C SER A 4 18.90 -2.18 2.00
N LEU A 5 17.79 -2.56 2.66
CA LEU A 5 16.46 -2.34 2.09
C LEU A 5 16.10 -0.85 2.10
N LEU A 6 16.37 -0.16 3.21
CA LEU A 6 16.13 1.28 3.31
C LEU A 6 16.89 2.05 2.23
N CYS A 7 18.18 1.74 2.04
CA CYS A 7 18.96 2.34 0.96
C CYS A 7 18.35 2.07 -0.42
N SER A 8 17.85 0.85 -0.65
CA SER A 8 17.24 0.48 -1.94
C SER A 8 15.94 1.23 -2.19
N ILE A 9 15.07 1.36 -1.17
CA ILE A 9 13.81 2.12 -1.26
C ILE A 9 14.11 3.61 -1.44
N GLY A 10 15.06 4.16 -0.69
CA GLY A 10 15.45 5.57 -0.83
C GLY A 10 16.01 5.90 -2.22
N ILE A 11 16.74 4.96 -2.86
CA ILE A 11 17.17 5.15 -4.26
C ILE A 11 15.96 5.22 -5.21
N ILE A 12 14.95 4.38 -4.99
CA ILE A 12 13.74 4.37 -5.81
C ILE A 12 12.97 5.68 -5.65
N GLU A 13 12.76 6.15 -4.42
CA GLU A 13 12.07 7.40 -4.13
C GLU A 13 12.77 8.60 -4.78
N ASN A 14 14.09 8.74 -4.56
CA ASN A 14 14.88 9.80 -5.20
C ASN A 14 14.82 9.72 -6.74
N LEU A 15 14.77 8.51 -7.31
CA LEU A 15 14.62 8.36 -8.76
C LEU A 15 13.25 8.83 -9.24
N LEU A 16 12.18 8.57 -8.49
CA LEU A 16 10.83 9.02 -8.82
C LEU A 16 10.67 10.54 -8.67
N ASP A 17 11.35 11.16 -7.71
CA ASP A 17 11.38 12.61 -7.56
C ASP A 17 12.02 13.30 -8.77
N VAL A 18 13.07 12.69 -9.35
CA VAL A 18 13.78 13.24 -10.51
C VAL A 18 13.13 12.83 -11.83
N ARG A 19 12.54 11.63 -11.90
CA ARG A 19 11.95 11.02 -13.11
C ARG A 19 10.64 10.31 -12.79
N PRO A 20 9.53 11.04 -12.55
CA PRO A 20 8.25 10.45 -12.21
C PRO A 20 7.72 9.50 -13.30
N GLU A 21 8.09 9.72 -14.57
CA GLU A 21 7.72 8.86 -15.71
C GLU A 21 8.25 7.41 -15.59
N MET A 22 9.23 7.17 -14.73
CA MET A 22 9.77 5.83 -14.49
C MET A 22 8.86 4.96 -13.62
N ASN A 23 7.88 5.54 -12.93
CA ASN A 23 7.04 4.84 -11.96
C ASN A 23 6.38 3.58 -12.52
N VAL A 24 5.66 3.71 -13.63
CA VAL A 24 4.98 2.58 -14.30
C VAL A 24 6.00 1.54 -14.79
N THR A 25 7.14 2.00 -15.33
CA THR A 25 8.21 1.12 -15.81
C THR A 25 8.77 0.26 -14.67
N MET A 26 9.10 0.88 -13.53
CA MET A 26 9.63 0.17 -12.36
C MET A 26 8.61 -0.79 -11.77
N SER A 27 7.34 -0.37 -11.72
CA SER A 27 6.23 -1.20 -11.25
C SER A 27 6.08 -2.48 -12.08
N ASN A 28 6.14 -2.34 -13.41
CA ASN A 28 6.08 -3.45 -14.36
C ASN A 28 7.31 -4.37 -14.33
N GLN A 29 8.48 -3.87 -13.87
CA GLN A 29 9.70 -4.67 -13.70
C GLN A 29 9.73 -5.48 -12.40
N GLY A 30 8.59 -5.64 -11.74
CA GLY A 30 8.41 -6.54 -10.59
C GLY A 30 8.48 -5.86 -9.23
N LEU A 31 8.83 -4.56 -9.17
CA LEU A 31 8.83 -3.79 -7.92
C LEU A 31 7.46 -3.85 -7.25
N PHE A 32 6.40 -3.57 -8.00
CA PHE A 32 5.03 -3.51 -7.47
C PHE A 32 4.61 -4.85 -6.86
N SER A 33 4.84 -5.95 -7.59
CA SER A 33 4.57 -7.30 -7.10
C SER A 33 5.37 -7.64 -5.83
N TRP A 34 6.60 -7.14 -5.73
CA TRP A 34 7.46 -7.36 -4.57
C TRP A 34 6.96 -6.61 -3.35
N LEU A 35 6.52 -5.35 -3.51
CA LEU A 35 5.94 -4.55 -2.44
C LEU A 35 4.67 -5.19 -1.87
N LEU A 36 3.75 -5.64 -2.74
CA LEU A 36 2.53 -6.33 -2.32
C LEU A 36 2.80 -7.65 -1.60
N ARG A 37 3.81 -8.43 -2.04
CA ARG A 37 4.21 -9.63 -1.30
C ARG A 37 4.81 -9.27 0.06
N ARG A 38 5.57 -8.18 0.14
CA ARG A 38 6.25 -7.78 1.38
C ARG A 38 5.30 -7.25 2.45
N ILE A 39 4.24 -6.53 2.06
CA ILE A 39 3.25 -6.00 3.01
C ILE A 39 2.43 -7.11 3.68
N GLN A 40 2.18 -8.22 2.98
CA GLN A 40 1.41 -9.36 3.50
C GLN A 40 2.16 -10.25 4.49
N ARG A 41 3.50 -10.20 4.49
CA ARG A 41 4.32 -11.09 5.35
C ARG A 41 4.14 -10.77 6.83
N ARG A 42 4.11 -11.77 7.70
CA ARG A 42 4.15 -11.54 9.16
C ARG A 42 5.55 -11.09 9.62
N PRO A 43 5.68 -10.35 10.75
CA PRO A 43 4.63 -9.89 11.67
C PRO A 43 3.71 -8.80 11.07
N VAL A 44 2.66 -8.38 11.81
CA VAL A 44 1.75 -7.30 11.39
C VAL A 44 2.55 -6.03 11.09
N PHE A 45 3.41 -5.65 12.02
CA PHE A 45 4.29 -4.49 11.91
C PHE A 45 5.77 -4.87 11.99
N ASP A 46 6.55 -4.31 11.08
CA ASP A 46 8.00 -4.17 11.18
C ASP A 46 8.42 -2.92 10.37
N ARG A 47 9.60 -2.35 10.66
CA ARG A 47 10.06 -1.12 9.99
C ARG A 47 10.15 -1.25 8.47
N ASN A 48 10.46 -2.43 7.93
CA ASN A 48 10.49 -2.60 6.48
C ASN A 48 9.09 -2.50 5.88
N LYS A 49 8.04 -2.92 6.59
CA LYS A 49 6.65 -2.72 6.14
C LYS A 49 6.26 -1.26 6.10
N LEU A 50 6.71 -0.47 7.07
CA LEU A 50 6.50 0.98 7.08
C LEU A 50 7.04 1.59 5.78
N TYR A 51 8.32 1.37 5.47
CA TYR A 51 8.94 1.87 4.22
C TYR A 51 8.28 1.32 2.95
N VAL A 52 7.85 0.06 2.96
CA VAL A 52 7.14 -0.55 1.84
C VAL A 52 5.77 0.08 1.61
N SER A 53 5.05 0.40 2.69
CA SER A 53 3.74 1.05 2.61
C SER A 53 3.83 2.48 2.09
N GLU A 54 4.86 3.22 2.48
CA GLU A 54 5.15 4.58 2.02
C GLU A 54 5.46 4.59 0.52
N LEU A 55 6.40 3.74 0.08
CA LEU A 55 6.71 3.63 -1.35
C LEU A 55 5.49 3.17 -2.15
N LEU A 56 4.71 2.20 -1.66
CA LEU A 56 3.50 1.77 -2.36
C LEU A 56 2.48 2.92 -2.50
N ALA A 57 2.32 3.76 -1.49
CA ALA A 57 1.45 4.94 -1.54
C ALA A 57 1.92 5.91 -2.63
N ILE A 58 3.22 6.20 -2.71
CA ILE A 58 3.83 7.05 -3.75
C ILE A 58 3.54 6.49 -5.15
N LEU A 59 3.83 5.20 -5.39
CA LEU A 59 3.62 4.57 -6.70
C LEU A 59 2.15 4.67 -7.16
N LEU A 60 1.19 4.52 -6.23
CA LEU A 60 -0.24 4.60 -6.51
C LEU A 60 -0.73 6.05 -6.73
N GLN A 61 -0.19 7.00 -5.96
CA GLN A 61 -0.55 8.42 -6.08
C GLN A 61 -0.13 8.99 -7.44
N LEU A 62 1.06 8.63 -7.92
CA LEU A 62 1.63 9.17 -9.15
C LEU A 62 0.91 8.71 -10.43
N ASP A 63 0.47 7.44 -10.52
CA ASP A 63 -0.05 6.88 -11.78
C ASP A 63 -1.33 6.06 -11.65
N GLU A 64 -2.29 6.39 -12.51
CA GLU A 64 -3.52 5.60 -12.67
C GLU A 64 -3.24 4.16 -13.15
N ALA A 65 -2.19 3.97 -13.96
CA ALA A 65 -1.78 2.64 -14.42
C ALA A 65 -1.47 1.70 -13.24
N ASN A 66 -0.83 2.20 -12.19
CA ASN A 66 -0.54 1.42 -10.98
C ASN A 66 -1.80 1.17 -10.16
N ARG A 67 -2.75 2.13 -10.08
CA ARG A 67 -4.06 1.90 -9.43
C ARG A 67 -4.86 0.81 -10.14
N ARG A 68 -4.83 0.80 -11.46
CA ARG A 68 -5.45 -0.24 -12.29
C ARG A 68 -4.77 -1.59 -12.08
N HIS A 69 -3.44 -1.61 -12.09
CA HIS A 69 -2.66 -2.83 -11.86
C HIS A 69 -2.94 -3.41 -10.47
N LEU A 70 -2.97 -2.57 -9.42
CA LEU A 70 -3.37 -2.97 -8.06
C LEU A 70 -4.70 -3.72 -8.05
N GLY A 71 -5.72 -3.16 -8.71
CA GLY A 71 -7.03 -3.78 -8.82
C GLY A 71 -6.96 -5.16 -9.48
N GLN A 72 -6.20 -5.30 -10.57
CA GLN A 72 -6.08 -6.55 -11.34
C GLN A 72 -5.38 -7.68 -10.59
N VAL A 73 -4.58 -7.38 -9.56
CA VAL A 73 -3.80 -8.36 -8.79
C VAL A 73 -4.35 -8.57 -7.37
N ASP A 74 -5.65 -8.36 -7.17
CA ASP A 74 -6.36 -8.47 -5.89
C ASP A 74 -5.75 -7.60 -4.78
N GLY A 75 -5.08 -6.51 -5.18
CA GLY A 75 -4.42 -5.58 -4.26
C GLY A 75 -5.39 -4.85 -3.33
N ILE A 76 -6.65 -4.66 -3.74
CA ILE A 76 -7.69 -4.09 -2.87
C ILE A 76 -7.95 -5.01 -1.68
N ASP A 77 -8.13 -6.31 -1.92
CA ASP A 77 -8.36 -7.29 -0.84
C ASP A 77 -7.14 -7.39 0.08
N ILE A 78 -5.93 -7.32 -0.49
CA ILE A 78 -4.69 -7.28 0.30
C ILE A 78 -4.69 -6.08 1.25
N LEU A 79 -5.00 -4.87 0.77
CA LEU A 79 -5.06 -3.66 1.60
C LEU A 79 -6.12 -3.78 2.70
N LEU A 80 -7.32 -4.27 2.36
CA LEU A 80 -8.40 -4.47 3.33
C LEU A 80 -8.00 -5.49 4.41
N GLN A 81 -7.33 -6.58 4.03
CA GLN A 81 -6.82 -7.56 4.99
C GLN A 81 -5.76 -6.98 5.93
N GLN A 82 -4.86 -6.12 5.43
CA GLN A 82 -3.88 -5.45 6.27
C GLN A 82 -4.54 -4.47 7.25
N LEU A 83 -5.54 -3.69 6.79
CA LEU A 83 -6.29 -2.75 7.63
C LEU A 83 -7.20 -3.46 8.63
N ALA A 84 -7.72 -4.65 8.30
CA ALA A 84 -8.61 -5.42 9.16
C ALA A 84 -7.99 -5.86 10.49
N VAL A 85 -6.67 -5.79 10.63
CA VAL A 85 -5.99 -6.03 11.92
C VAL A 85 -6.34 -4.96 12.96
N TYR A 86 -6.56 -3.72 12.51
CA TYR A 86 -6.84 -2.57 13.37
C TYR A 86 -8.34 -2.35 13.65
N LYS A 87 -9.21 -3.28 13.22
CA LYS A 87 -10.68 -3.14 13.37
C LYS A 87 -11.22 -3.16 14.80
N ARG A 88 -10.39 -3.48 15.79
CA ARG A 88 -10.77 -3.63 17.21
C ARG A 88 -9.72 -3.11 18.18
N HIS A 89 -8.55 -2.74 17.68
CA HIS A 89 -7.42 -2.31 18.50
C HIS A 89 -6.63 -1.27 17.71
N ASP A 90 -6.18 -0.23 18.41
CA ASP A 90 -5.32 0.79 17.83
C ASP A 90 -3.90 0.27 17.61
N PRO A 91 -3.15 0.88 16.68
CA PRO A 91 -1.71 0.70 16.55
C PRO A 91 -1.00 0.88 17.91
N SER A 92 -0.04 0.00 18.20
CA SER A 92 0.70 -0.03 19.47
C SER A 92 1.81 1.03 19.55
N SER A 93 2.16 1.65 18.44
CA SER A 93 3.23 2.65 18.34
C SER A 93 2.94 3.69 17.25
N ARG A 94 3.68 4.81 17.30
CA ARG A 94 3.60 5.84 16.25
C ARG A 94 4.02 5.32 14.87
N GLU A 95 5.06 4.50 14.81
CA GLU A 95 5.52 3.89 13.55
C GLU A 95 4.45 2.93 12.97
N GLU A 96 3.72 2.19 13.82
CA GLU A 96 2.63 1.33 13.38
C GLU A 96 1.39 2.14 12.94
N MET A 97 1.12 3.26 13.62
CA MET A 97 0.07 4.20 13.19
C MET A 97 0.38 4.80 11.82
N GLU A 98 1.63 5.14 11.57
CA GLU A 98 2.10 5.63 10.26
C GLU A 98 1.95 4.57 9.17
N LEU A 99 2.29 3.30 9.46
CA LEU A 99 2.00 2.18 8.56
C LEU A 99 0.51 2.09 8.23
N MET A 100 -0.37 2.19 9.25
CA MET A 100 -1.81 2.16 9.04
C MET A 100 -2.28 3.33 8.16
N HIS A 101 -1.77 4.55 8.38
CA HIS A 101 -2.10 5.71 7.54
C HIS A 101 -1.65 5.52 6.09
N ASN A 102 -0.43 5.03 5.86
CA ASN A 102 0.05 4.75 4.50
C ASN A 102 -0.82 3.72 3.77
N LEU A 103 -1.34 2.71 4.48
CA LEU A 103 -2.29 1.74 3.92
C LEU A 103 -3.63 2.38 3.56
N PHE A 104 -4.13 3.32 4.37
CA PHE A 104 -5.29 4.12 4.03
C PHE A 104 -5.03 5.00 2.80
N ASP A 105 -3.87 5.64 2.70
CA ASP A 105 -3.50 6.46 1.53
C ASP A 105 -3.43 5.61 0.25
N CYS A 106 -2.88 4.40 0.33
CA CYS A 106 -2.92 3.43 -0.76
C CYS A 106 -4.36 3.14 -1.20
N LEU A 107 -5.25 2.87 -0.24
CA LEU A 107 -6.64 2.51 -0.52
C LEU A 107 -7.41 3.71 -1.10
N CYS A 108 -7.26 4.90 -0.52
CA CYS A 108 -7.86 6.14 -1.03
C CYS A 108 -7.41 6.43 -2.46
N SER A 109 -6.10 6.34 -2.72
CA SER A 109 -5.54 6.51 -4.06
C SER A 109 -6.11 5.49 -5.04
N ALA A 110 -6.18 4.21 -4.64
CA ALA A 110 -6.76 3.16 -5.47
C ALA A 110 -8.23 3.41 -5.82
N LEU A 111 -9.03 3.92 -4.88
CA LEU A 111 -10.46 4.21 -5.04
C LEU A 111 -10.76 5.44 -5.91
N MET A 112 -9.74 6.23 -6.28
CA MET A 112 -9.88 7.27 -7.30
C MET A 112 -10.18 6.67 -8.69
N LEU A 113 -9.84 5.40 -8.92
CA LEU A 113 -10.19 4.65 -10.12
C LEU A 113 -11.57 3.97 -9.95
N PRO A 114 -12.59 4.28 -10.77
CA PRO A 114 -13.94 3.71 -10.63
C PRO A 114 -13.98 2.18 -10.54
N GLU A 115 -13.18 1.49 -11.34
CA GLU A 115 -13.12 0.02 -11.40
C GLU A 115 -12.71 -0.61 -10.06
N ASN A 116 -11.96 0.12 -9.23
CA ASN A 116 -11.56 -0.35 -7.90
C ASN A 116 -12.67 -0.20 -6.85
N LYS A 117 -13.67 0.66 -7.09
CA LYS A 117 -14.81 0.82 -6.17
C LYS A 117 -15.65 -0.45 -6.11
N ASP A 118 -15.89 -1.09 -7.25
CA ASP A 118 -16.60 -2.38 -7.31
C ASP A 118 -15.81 -3.48 -6.59
N ARG A 119 -14.48 -3.49 -6.73
CA ARG A 119 -13.60 -4.44 -6.02
C ARG A 119 -13.66 -4.22 -4.51
N PHE A 120 -13.61 -2.96 -4.06
CA PHE A 120 -13.74 -2.61 -2.65
C PHE A 120 -15.09 -2.99 -2.06
N LEU A 121 -16.19 -2.80 -2.80
CA LEU A 121 -17.53 -3.23 -2.37
C LEU A 121 -17.61 -4.77 -2.25
N LYS A 122 -17.03 -5.50 -3.21
CA LYS A 122 -16.97 -6.98 -3.17
C LYS A 122 -16.11 -7.50 -2.02
N GLY A 123 -15.02 -6.81 -1.69
CA GLY A 123 -14.13 -7.11 -0.56
C GLY A 123 -14.68 -6.72 0.81
N GLU A 124 -15.97 -6.38 0.92
CA GLU A 124 -16.62 -5.93 2.16
C GLU A 124 -15.96 -4.67 2.78
N GLY A 125 -15.38 -3.81 1.95
CA GLY A 125 -14.64 -2.65 2.40
C GLY A 125 -15.48 -1.67 3.23
N ILE A 126 -16.74 -1.46 2.87
CA ILE A 126 -17.67 -0.60 3.62
C ILE A 126 -17.96 -1.18 5.02
N GLN A 127 -18.12 -2.50 5.12
CA GLN A 127 -18.34 -3.20 6.37
C GLN A 127 -17.13 -3.05 7.29
N LEU A 128 -15.91 -3.17 6.72
CA LEU A 128 -14.69 -2.92 7.48
C LEU A 128 -14.61 -1.47 7.98
N MET A 129 -14.88 -0.47 7.13
CA MET A 129 -14.88 0.94 7.57
C MET A 129 -15.89 1.19 8.69
N ASN A 130 -17.09 0.62 8.59
CA ASN A 130 -18.10 0.70 9.63
C ASN A 130 -17.68 0.04 10.95
N LEU A 131 -16.85 -1.00 10.91
CA LEU A 131 -16.29 -1.60 12.12
C LEU A 131 -15.21 -0.72 12.76
N MET A 132 -14.40 -0.03 11.95
CA MET A 132 -13.32 0.85 12.42
C MET A 132 -13.83 2.19 12.99
N LEU A 133 -15.02 2.64 12.59
CA LEU A 133 -15.64 3.88 13.08
C LEU A 133 -16.49 3.69 14.36
N ARG A 134 -16.69 2.45 14.81
CA ARG A 134 -17.46 2.12 16.02
C ARG A 134 -16.57 2.14 17.25
#